data_AF-A0ABD4WWQ2-F1
#
_entry.id   AF-A0ABD4WWQ2-F1
#
_cell.length_a   1.000
_cell.length_b   1.000
_cell.length_c   1.000
_cell.angle_alpha   90.00
_cell.angle_beta   90.00
_cell.angle_gamma   90.00
#
_symmetry.space_group_name_H-M   'P 1'
#
loop_
_entity.id
_entity.type
_entity.pdbx_description
1 polymer ?
#
loop_
_entity_poly.entity_id
_entity_poly.type
_entity_poly.pdbx_seq_one_letter_code
_entity_poly.pdbx_strand_id
1 'polypeptide(L)'
;MKENELPKDYLIIDNTGRVKISPLFLKHANIQPSATIQFVNYKNYFVIKQIEASPVFLKKKMKLNNLIRTIDHLGYIVIPKILREIHDMNLCEKIGVKLINKSIIFYKKRKQNKSTSVLKEFIEPELNKLSLLEIKEGKIRIPNFLLKSLDLEVNMQLQFFTKDQDTIVAKKHQYEFFTEGNLFSTGQSRVLNKDKCLNIPKKLRDYLNINNGDILEVKIIGDKLVIKKAI
;
A
#
# COMPACT_ATOMS: atom_id res chain seq x y z
N MET A 1 -9.08 14.42 -11.98
CA MET A 1 -9.00 15.08 -10.66
C MET A 1 -7.53 15.38 -10.40
N LYS A 2 -7.13 16.64 -10.18
CA LYS A 2 -5.71 16.99 -9.93
C LYS A 2 -5.28 16.37 -8.59
N GLU A 3 -4.24 15.55 -8.59
CA GLU A 3 -3.72 14.88 -7.40
C GLU A 3 -3.10 15.91 -6.44
N ASN A 4 -3.43 15.82 -5.15
CA ASN A 4 -2.84 16.64 -4.09
C ASN A 4 -1.46 16.07 -3.70
N GLU A 5 -0.45 16.20 -4.56
CA GLU A 5 0.94 15.99 -4.18
C GLU A 5 1.39 17.16 -3.29
N LEU A 6 1.63 16.88 -2.00
CA LEU A 6 2.27 17.84 -1.10
C LEU A 6 3.79 17.83 -1.34
N PRO A 7 4.49 18.94 -1.04
CA PRO A 7 5.89 19.10 -1.41
C PRO A 7 6.77 18.01 -0.80
N LYS A 8 7.76 17.56 -1.58
CA LYS A 8 8.84 16.68 -1.13
C LYS A 8 9.58 17.35 0.01
N ASP A 9 9.80 16.61 1.09
CA ASP A 9 10.57 17.06 2.24
C ASP A 9 11.74 16.10 2.50
N TYR A 10 12.67 16.49 3.35
CA TYR A 10 13.83 15.68 3.71
C TYR A 10 13.89 15.48 5.22
N LEU A 11 14.09 14.24 5.63
CA LEU A 11 14.23 13.86 7.03
C LEU A 11 15.66 13.38 7.28
N ILE A 12 16.19 13.63 8.47
CA ILE A 12 17.46 13.07 8.92
C ILE A 12 17.15 11.87 9.81
N ILE A 13 17.78 10.73 9.50
CA ILE A 13 17.76 9.56 10.38
C ILE A 13 18.71 9.87 11.55
N ASP A 14 18.24 9.90 12.78
CA ASP A 14 19.10 10.11 13.95
C ASP A 14 20.03 8.90 14.20
N ASN A 15 20.92 9.01 15.18
CA ASN A 15 21.85 7.95 15.59
C ASN A 15 21.19 6.66 16.09
N THR A 16 19.89 6.68 16.40
CA THR A 16 19.10 5.52 16.83
C THR A 16 18.22 4.94 15.71
N GLY A 17 18.23 5.55 14.53
CA GLY A 17 17.37 5.15 13.41
C GLY A 17 15.99 5.81 13.42
N ARG A 18 15.76 6.84 14.23
CA ARG A 18 14.49 7.59 14.28
C ARG A 18 14.46 8.70 13.25
N VAL A 19 13.25 9.02 12.79
CA VAL A 19 12.96 10.19 11.97
C VAL A 19 11.79 10.95 12.58
N LYS A 20 11.79 12.28 12.43
CA LYS A 20 10.68 13.15 12.84
C LYS A 20 9.79 13.43 11.64
N ILE A 21 8.57 12.91 11.64
CA ILE A 21 7.58 13.20 10.61
C ILE A 21 6.85 14.48 10.98
N SER A 22 6.72 15.42 10.05
CA SER A 22 6.03 16.66 10.32
C SER A 22 4.54 16.42 10.64
N PRO A 23 3.94 17.19 11.57
CA PRO A 23 2.51 17.09 11.86
C PRO A 23 1.63 17.28 10.61
N LEU A 24 2.10 18.05 9.63
CA LEU A 24 1.42 18.25 8.36
C LEU A 24 1.30 16.92 7.60
N PHE A 25 2.37 16.16 7.47
CA PHE A 25 2.35 14.86 6.79
C PHE A 25 1.43 13.87 7.53
N LEU A 26 1.50 13.83 8.85
CA LEU A 26 0.66 12.95 9.68
C LEU A 26 -0.83 13.26 9.50
N LYS A 27 -1.21 14.56 9.56
CA LYS A 27 -2.59 15.00 9.37
C LYS A 27 -3.13 14.58 7.99
N HIS A 28 -2.36 14.78 6.93
CA HIS A 28 -2.79 14.41 5.58
C HIS A 28 -2.84 12.89 5.36
N ALA A 29 -2.00 12.14 6.07
CA ALA A 29 -2.01 10.69 6.06
C ALA A 29 -3.08 10.07 6.98
N ASN A 30 -3.85 10.91 7.70
CA ASN A 30 -4.80 10.48 8.73
C ASN A 30 -4.15 9.59 9.82
N ILE A 31 -2.90 9.90 10.17
CA ILE A 31 -2.16 9.20 11.23
C ILE A 31 -2.32 9.98 12.53
N GLN A 32 -2.86 9.32 13.54
CA GLN A 32 -3.04 9.90 14.87
C GLN A 32 -1.72 9.94 15.65
N PRO A 33 -1.53 10.91 16.56
CA PRO A 33 -0.44 10.88 17.53
C PRO A 33 -0.47 9.58 18.34
N SER A 34 0.69 9.06 18.73
CA SER A 34 0.78 7.82 19.51
C SER A 34 0.23 6.57 18.81
N ALA A 35 -0.05 6.64 17.50
CA ALA A 35 -0.60 5.52 16.74
C ALA A 35 0.41 4.37 16.59
N THR A 36 -0.13 3.16 16.48
CA THR A 36 0.67 2.02 16.04
C THR A 36 0.74 2.02 14.52
N ILE A 37 1.95 1.93 13.99
CA ILE A 37 2.31 2.07 12.60
C ILE A 37 2.90 0.77 12.07
N GLN A 38 2.45 0.33 10.90
CA GLN A 38 3.09 -0.72 10.12
C GLN A 38 3.89 -0.11 8.98
N PHE A 39 5.11 -0.61 8.80
CA PHE A 39 5.92 -0.35 7.62
C PHE A 39 5.64 -1.40 6.55
N VAL A 40 5.50 -0.95 5.30
CA VAL A 40 5.33 -1.81 4.13
C VAL A 40 6.47 -1.55 3.16
N ASN A 41 7.22 -2.60 2.84
CA ASN A 41 8.40 -2.54 2.00
C ASN A 41 8.06 -2.65 0.50
N TYR A 42 8.72 -1.86 -0.33
CA TYR A 42 8.73 -1.99 -1.80
C TYR A 42 10.16 -1.98 -2.31
N LYS A 43 10.35 -2.18 -3.63
CA LYS A 43 11.68 -2.32 -4.23
C LYS A 43 12.60 -1.11 -3.99
N ASN A 44 12.08 0.11 -4.08
CA ASN A 44 12.89 1.35 -4.04
C ASN A 44 12.46 2.35 -2.95
N TYR A 45 11.39 2.04 -2.23
CA TYR A 45 10.83 2.89 -1.18
C TYR A 45 10.10 2.02 -0.16
N PHE A 46 9.69 2.61 0.94
CA PHE A 46 8.73 2.00 1.85
C PHE A 46 7.72 3.03 2.30
N VAL A 47 6.57 2.56 2.79
CA VAL A 47 5.49 3.42 3.26
C VAL A 47 5.11 3.06 4.69
N ILE A 48 4.45 3.99 5.37
CA ILE A 48 3.86 3.74 6.67
C ILE A 48 2.34 3.84 6.64
N LYS A 49 1.69 3.01 7.46
CA LYS A 49 0.24 3.01 7.65
C LYS A 49 -0.11 2.84 9.12
N GLN A 50 -1.13 3.56 9.59
CA GLN A 50 -1.70 3.31 10.91
C GLN A 50 -2.44 1.97 10.92
N ILE A 51 -2.23 1.19 11.97
CA ILE A 51 -2.95 -0.06 12.23
C ILE A 51 -4.18 0.25 13.08
N GLU A 52 -5.36 -0.13 12.60
CA GLU A 52 -6.65 0.03 13.31
C GLU A 52 -7.05 -1.25 14.07
N ALA A 53 -6.07 -1.98 14.62
CA ALA A 53 -6.33 -3.27 15.29
C ALA A 53 -6.42 -3.12 16.82
N SER A 54 -7.23 -3.98 17.45
CA SER A 54 -7.37 -4.05 18.91
C SER A 54 -6.02 -4.30 19.62
N PRO A 55 -5.76 -3.66 20.78
CA PRO A 55 -4.47 -3.69 21.48
C PRO A 55 -4.01 -5.10 21.92
N VAL A 56 -4.94 -6.05 22.10
CA VAL A 56 -4.62 -7.44 22.45
C VAL A 56 -3.96 -8.17 21.27
N PHE A 57 -4.38 -7.88 20.05
CA PHE A 57 -3.81 -8.47 18.82
C PHE A 57 -2.45 -7.85 18.46
N LEU A 58 -2.27 -6.55 18.73
CA LEU A 58 -1.01 -5.85 18.45
C LEU A 58 0.16 -6.40 19.27
N LYS A 59 -0.04 -6.78 20.54
CA LYS A 59 1.04 -7.35 21.38
C LYS A 59 1.60 -8.67 20.83
N LYS A 60 0.77 -9.55 20.27
CA LYS A 60 1.23 -10.78 19.60
C LYS A 60 1.96 -10.48 18.28
N LYS A 61 1.44 -9.55 17.47
CA LYS A 61 2.01 -9.16 16.18
C LYS A 61 3.33 -8.39 16.30
N MET A 62 3.48 -7.52 17.31
CA MET A 62 4.73 -6.79 17.60
C MET A 62 5.87 -7.72 18.03
N LYS A 63 5.57 -8.82 18.74
CA LYS A 63 6.58 -9.82 19.12
C LYS A 63 7.12 -10.62 17.93
N LEU A 64 6.33 -10.79 16.86
CA LEU A 64 6.74 -11.52 15.65
C LEU A 64 7.21 -10.63 14.49
N ASN A 65 6.80 -9.36 14.46
CA ASN A 65 6.89 -8.55 13.25
C ASN A 65 7.76 -7.31 13.45
N ASN A 66 9.01 -7.38 12.98
CA ASN A 66 10.01 -6.31 13.08
C ASN A 66 9.63 -4.99 12.39
N LEU A 67 8.50 -4.95 11.67
CA LEU A 67 8.00 -3.84 10.87
C LEU A 67 6.85 -3.05 11.52
N ILE A 68 6.55 -3.28 12.80
CA ILE A 68 5.53 -2.51 13.54
C ILE A 68 6.24 -1.61 14.55
N ARG A 69 5.87 -0.33 14.61
CA ARG A 69 6.39 0.65 15.60
C ARG A 69 5.29 1.59 16.04
N THR A 70 5.47 2.22 17.19
CA THR A 70 4.62 3.31 17.63
C THR A 70 5.27 4.63 17.20
N ILE A 71 4.49 5.52 16.59
CA ILE A 71 4.91 6.91 16.42
C ILE A 71 4.63 7.65 17.74
N ASP A 72 5.56 8.45 18.24
CA ASP A 72 5.31 9.21 19.46
C ASP A 72 4.40 10.44 19.21
N HIS A 73 4.06 11.13 20.29
CA HIS A 73 3.21 12.32 20.24
C HIS A 73 3.84 13.51 19.50
N LEU A 74 5.17 13.51 19.29
CA LEU A 74 5.90 14.56 18.58
C LEU A 74 6.17 14.20 17.10
N GLY A 75 5.72 13.02 16.66
CA GLY A 75 5.90 12.51 15.31
C GLY A 75 7.21 11.75 15.08
N TYR A 76 7.95 11.37 16.13
CA TYR A 76 9.13 10.51 15.97
C TYR A 76 8.74 9.05 15.81
N ILE A 77 9.40 8.38 14.87
CA ILE A 77 9.26 6.94 14.66
C ILE A 77 10.62 6.32 14.32
N VAL A 78 10.90 5.15 14.89
CA VAL A 78 12.10 4.36 14.54
C VAL A 78 11.87 3.65 13.21
N ILE A 79 12.75 3.84 12.22
CA ILE A 79 12.74 3.03 11.00
C ILE A 79 13.41 1.67 11.32
N PRO A 80 12.73 0.53 11.11
CA PRO A 80 13.31 -0.80 11.31
C PRO A 80 14.66 -0.95 10.63
N LYS A 81 15.65 -1.52 11.34
CA LYS A 81 17.00 -1.74 10.82
C LYS A 81 17.00 -2.48 9.48
N ILE A 82 16.18 -3.52 9.36
CA ILE A 82 16.05 -4.30 8.13
C ILE A 82 15.61 -3.46 6.92
N LEU A 83 14.72 -2.48 7.10
CA LEU A 83 14.34 -1.57 6.01
C LEU A 83 15.47 -0.62 5.67
N ARG A 84 16.21 -0.14 6.67
CA ARG A 84 17.39 0.69 6.43
C ARG A 84 18.46 -0.08 5.66
N GLU A 85 18.69 -1.35 5.98
CA GLU A 85 19.62 -2.22 5.25
C GLU A 85 19.15 -2.49 3.80
N ILE A 86 17.88 -2.87 3.60
CA ILE A 86 17.30 -3.13 2.26
C ILE A 86 17.40 -1.88 1.36
N HIS A 87 17.15 -0.70 1.92
CA HIS A 87 17.13 0.56 1.17
C HIS A 87 18.45 1.33 1.23
N ASP A 88 19.49 0.74 1.82
CA ASP A 88 20.83 1.35 1.97
C ASP A 88 20.74 2.76 2.61
N MET A 89 19.93 2.91 3.67
CA MET A 89 19.75 4.17 4.40
C MET A 89 20.55 4.17 5.69
N ASN A 90 21.58 5.01 5.76
CA ASN A 90 22.48 5.04 6.91
C ASN A 90 21.97 5.96 8.03
N LEU A 91 22.50 5.75 9.23
CA LEU A 91 22.32 6.69 10.34
C LEU A 91 22.92 8.05 9.94
N CYS A 92 22.32 9.14 10.45
CA CYS A 92 22.70 10.52 10.13
C CYS A 92 22.54 10.90 8.65
N GLU A 93 21.93 10.05 7.82
CA GLU A 93 21.68 10.32 6.40
C GLU A 93 20.37 11.10 6.21
N LYS A 94 20.36 11.98 5.19
CA LYS A 94 19.14 12.65 4.70
C LYS A 94 18.39 11.71 3.76
N ILE A 95 17.16 11.37 4.10
CA ILE A 95 16.25 10.60 3.26
C ILE A 95 15.13 11.50 2.71
N GLY A 96 14.56 11.12 1.57
CA GLY A 96 13.41 11.80 1.01
C GLY A 96 12.11 11.28 1.61
N VAL A 97 11.18 12.20 1.87
CA VAL A 97 9.80 11.87 2.25
C VAL A 97 8.83 12.60 1.33
N LYS A 98 7.75 11.93 0.94
CA LYS A 98 6.65 12.56 0.21
C LYS A 98 5.31 11.94 0.55
N LEU A 99 4.24 12.65 0.25
CA LEU A 99 2.88 12.19 0.44
C LEU A 99 2.22 11.90 -0.91
N ILE A 100 1.74 10.67 -1.10
CA ILE A 100 0.90 10.29 -2.24
C ILE A 100 -0.33 9.59 -1.69
N ASN A 101 -1.53 10.01 -2.10
CA ASN A 101 -2.78 9.32 -1.75
C ASN A 101 -2.90 9.00 -0.25
N LYS A 102 -2.65 10.00 0.60
CA LYS A 102 -2.64 9.88 2.08
C LYS A 102 -1.62 8.85 2.62
N SER A 103 -0.64 8.44 1.83
CA SER A 103 0.43 7.53 2.24
C SER A 103 1.74 8.31 2.33
N ILE A 104 2.43 8.16 3.46
CA ILE A 104 3.76 8.75 3.65
C ILE A 104 4.79 7.75 3.13
N ILE A 105 5.60 8.21 2.17
CA ILE A 105 6.56 7.40 1.43
C ILE A 105 7.96 7.88 1.77
N PHE A 106 8.84 6.94 2.11
CA PHE A 106 10.25 7.16 2.38
C PHE A 106 11.09 6.56 1.27
N TYR A 107 12.09 7.29 0.79
CA TYR A 107 12.98 6.84 -0.27
C TYR A 107 14.41 7.35 -0.07
N LYS A 108 15.39 6.59 -0.55
CA LYS A 108 16.80 6.98 -0.44
C LYS A 108 17.07 8.20 -1.32
N LYS A 109 17.73 9.21 -0.74
CA LYS A 109 18.21 10.36 -1.51
C LYS A 109 19.41 9.92 -2.35
N ARG A 110 19.26 9.83 -3.67
CA ARG A 110 20.39 9.60 -4.57
C ARG A 110 21.19 10.91 -4.72
N LYS A 111 22.52 10.84 -4.71
CA LYS A 111 23.38 11.97 -5.12
C LYS A 111 22.99 12.35 -6.55
N GLN A 112 22.64 13.61 -6.77
CA GLN A 112 22.23 14.11 -8.08
C GLN A 112 23.40 14.01 -9.07
N ASN A 113 23.47 12.89 -9.80
CA ASN A 113 24.20 12.77 -11.06
C ASN A 113 23.25 12.12 -12.08
N LYS A 114 22.12 12.78 -12.32
CA LYS A 114 21.25 12.73 -13.53
C LYS A 114 19.88 13.29 -13.17
N SER A 115 19.31 13.98 -14.15
CA SER A 115 18.21 14.93 -14.08
C SER A 115 17.03 14.52 -13.19
N THR A 116 16.54 15.51 -12.46
CA THR A 116 15.34 15.51 -11.60
C THR A 116 14.06 15.05 -12.32
N SER A 117 14.07 15.00 -13.66
CA SER A 117 12.99 14.47 -14.50
C SER A 117 12.75 12.97 -14.29
N VAL A 118 13.81 12.20 -14.04
CA VAL A 118 13.73 10.74 -13.92
C VAL A 118 13.01 10.33 -12.61
N LEU A 119 13.13 11.11 -11.53
CA LEU A 119 12.52 10.78 -10.23
C LEU A 119 10.99 10.98 -10.18
N LYS A 120 10.40 11.82 -11.05
CA LYS A 120 8.94 11.87 -11.20
C LYS A 120 8.42 10.58 -11.85
N GLU A 121 9.09 10.15 -12.93
CA GLU A 121 8.75 8.94 -13.68
C GLU A 121 8.90 7.61 -12.93
N PHE A 122 9.69 7.52 -11.84
CA PHE A 122 9.85 6.23 -11.14
C PHE A 122 8.97 6.06 -9.90
N ILE A 123 8.53 7.14 -9.26
CA ILE A 123 7.78 7.05 -8.00
C ILE A 123 6.27 7.30 -8.18
N GLU A 124 5.85 8.10 -9.16
CA GLU A 124 4.43 8.26 -9.50
C GLU A 124 3.78 6.99 -10.08
N PRO A 125 4.41 6.21 -10.99
CA PRO A 125 3.69 5.14 -11.65
C PRO A 125 3.55 3.84 -10.85
N GLU A 126 4.29 3.60 -9.76
CA GLU A 126 4.14 2.35 -9.01
C GLU A 126 3.01 2.38 -7.96
N LEU A 127 2.64 3.56 -7.45
CA LEU A 127 1.60 3.71 -6.42
C LEU A 127 0.28 4.27 -6.97
N ASN A 128 0.31 4.98 -8.10
CA ASN A 128 -0.86 5.64 -8.70
C ASN A 128 -1.26 5.12 -10.08
N LYS A 129 -0.71 3.99 -10.56
CA LYS A 129 -1.20 3.39 -11.81
C LYS A 129 -2.58 2.79 -11.62
N LEU A 130 -3.59 3.65 -11.72
CA LEU A 130 -4.95 3.29 -12.04
C LEU A 130 -4.93 2.61 -13.42
N SER A 131 -5.34 1.35 -13.44
CA SER A 131 -5.56 0.56 -14.64
C SER A 131 -7.05 0.54 -14.90
N LEU A 132 -7.45 0.92 -16.10
CA LEU A 132 -8.81 0.69 -16.57
C LEU A 132 -8.84 -0.70 -17.20
N LEU A 133 -9.50 -1.64 -16.53
CA LEU A 133 -9.59 -3.04 -16.97
C LEU A 133 -11.03 -3.37 -17.30
N GLU A 134 -11.27 -3.79 -18.54
CA GLU A 134 -12.57 -4.31 -18.94
C GLU A 134 -12.82 -5.69 -18.31
N ILE A 135 -14.01 -5.92 -17.78
CA ILE A 135 -14.41 -7.23 -17.27
C ILE A 135 -15.05 -8.08 -18.39
N LYS A 136 -14.51 -9.29 -18.59
CA LYS A 136 -15.01 -10.26 -19.58
C LYS A 136 -15.26 -11.60 -18.93
N GLU A 137 -16.46 -12.13 -19.11
CA GLU A 137 -16.91 -13.36 -18.46
C GLU A 137 -16.70 -13.33 -16.94
N GLY A 138 -16.82 -12.15 -16.35
CA GLY A 138 -16.60 -11.96 -14.93
C GLY A 138 -15.14 -11.99 -14.47
N LYS A 139 -14.19 -11.96 -15.40
CA LYS A 139 -12.75 -11.97 -15.14
C LYS A 139 -12.13 -10.64 -15.57
N ILE A 140 -11.10 -10.23 -14.86
CA ILE A 140 -10.19 -9.15 -15.28
C ILE A 140 -8.81 -9.73 -15.56
N ARG A 141 -8.16 -9.26 -16.63
CA ARG A 141 -6.78 -9.62 -16.93
C ARG A 141 -5.84 -8.67 -16.21
N ILE A 142 -5.08 -9.17 -15.24
CA ILE A 142 -4.17 -8.36 -14.43
C ILE A 142 -2.89 -8.07 -15.24
N PRO A 143 -2.56 -6.79 -15.50
CA PRO A 143 -1.32 -6.43 -16.18
C PRO A 143 -0.08 -6.89 -15.42
N ASN A 144 0.99 -7.21 -16.16
CA ASN A 144 2.26 -7.67 -15.59
C ASN A 144 2.84 -6.74 -14.53
N PHE A 145 2.63 -5.42 -14.67
CA PHE A 145 3.15 -4.48 -13.68
C PHE A 145 2.40 -4.58 -12.35
N LEU A 146 1.08 -4.77 -12.35
CA LEU A 146 0.31 -4.96 -11.12
C LEU A 146 0.71 -6.27 -10.41
N LEU A 147 0.97 -7.32 -11.20
CA LEU A 147 1.49 -8.59 -10.66
C LEU A 147 2.84 -8.40 -9.98
N LYS A 148 3.79 -7.75 -10.65
CA LYS A 148 5.13 -7.47 -10.10
C LYS A 148 5.06 -6.62 -8.83
N SER A 149 4.23 -5.58 -8.82
CA SER A 149 4.11 -4.67 -7.68
C SER A 149 3.50 -5.31 -6.43
N LEU A 150 2.62 -6.30 -6.60
CA LEU A 150 2.04 -7.08 -5.50
C LEU A 150 2.76 -8.41 -5.25
N ASP A 151 3.81 -8.70 -6.03
CA ASP A 151 4.52 -9.99 -5.98
C ASP A 151 3.55 -11.18 -6.18
N LEU A 152 2.59 -11.04 -7.10
CA LEU A 152 1.60 -12.07 -7.41
C LEU A 152 2.09 -13.00 -8.52
N GLU A 153 2.00 -14.29 -8.25
CA GLU A 153 2.32 -15.35 -9.21
C GLU A 153 1.06 -16.08 -9.67
N VAL A 154 1.16 -16.72 -10.84
CA VAL A 154 0.13 -17.65 -11.31
C VAL A 154 -0.09 -18.74 -10.26
N ASN A 155 -1.33 -19.19 -10.10
CA ASN A 155 -1.78 -20.15 -9.09
C ASN A 155 -1.82 -19.61 -7.65
N MET A 156 -1.44 -18.36 -7.40
CA MET A 156 -1.69 -17.74 -6.09
C MET A 156 -3.19 -17.48 -5.89
N GLN A 157 -3.66 -17.76 -4.68
CA GLN A 157 -5.02 -17.48 -4.26
C GLN A 157 -5.12 -16.05 -3.71
N LEU A 158 -6.15 -15.34 -4.13
CA LEU A 158 -6.50 -14.01 -3.66
C LEU A 158 -7.83 -14.10 -2.89
N GLN A 159 -7.90 -13.51 -1.71
CA GLN A 159 -9.14 -13.36 -0.94
C GLN A 159 -9.76 -11.99 -1.21
N PHE A 160 -11.08 -11.96 -1.32
CA PHE A 160 -11.85 -10.74 -1.57
C PHE A 160 -12.48 -10.19 -0.29
N PHE A 161 -12.51 -8.86 -0.22
CA PHE A 161 -13.10 -8.05 0.81
C PHE A 161 -13.97 -6.99 0.13
N THR A 162 -14.97 -6.49 0.83
CA THR A 162 -15.64 -5.23 0.47
C THR A 162 -15.11 -4.13 1.36
N LYS A 163 -14.98 -2.93 0.79
CA LYS A 163 -14.71 -1.71 1.52
C LYS A 163 -15.81 -0.72 1.17
N ASP A 164 -16.42 -0.13 2.20
CA ASP A 164 -17.55 0.79 2.02
C ASP A 164 -18.67 0.11 1.18
N GLN A 165 -19.39 0.84 0.32
CA GLN A 165 -20.52 0.27 -0.47
C GLN A 165 -20.18 -0.05 -1.94
N ASP A 166 -19.03 0.39 -2.46
CA ASP A 166 -18.78 0.43 -3.91
C ASP A 166 -17.43 -0.19 -4.34
N THR A 167 -16.66 -0.74 -3.39
CA THR A 167 -15.27 -1.11 -3.62
C THR A 167 -14.98 -2.57 -3.24
N ILE A 168 -14.36 -3.31 -4.16
CA ILE A 168 -13.77 -4.63 -3.89
C ILE A 168 -12.29 -4.43 -3.56
N VAL A 169 -11.81 -5.16 -2.57
CA VAL A 169 -10.38 -5.26 -2.26
C VAL A 169 -9.97 -6.72 -2.33
N ALA A 170 -8.96 -7.03 -3.14
CA ALA A 170 -8.35 -8.35 -3.20
C ALA A 170 -6.95 -8.33 -2.58
N LYS A 171 -6.65 -9.34 -1.76
CA LYS A 171 -5.34 -9.53 -1.10
C LYS A 171 -4.85 -10.95 -1.28
N LYS A 172 -3.52 -11.16 -1.21
CA LYS A 172 -2.95 -12.52 -1.13
C LYS A 172 -3.63 -13.31 -0.01
N HIS A 173 -4.00 -14.56 -0.28
CA HIS A 173 -4.58 -15.43 0.71
C HIS A 173 -3.57 -15.72 1.84
N GLN A 174 -3.92 -15.45 3.09
CA GLN A 174 -3.13 -15.76 4.27
C GLN A 174 -4.00 -16.51 5.27
N TYR A 175 -3.48 -17.52 5.97
CA TYR A 175 -4.30 -18.29 6.92
C TYR A 175 -4.79 -17.45 8.12
N GLU A 176 -4.07 -16.38 8.46
CA GLU A 176 -4.44 -15.45 9.52
C GLU A 176 -4.76 -14.08 8.92
N PHE A 177 -6.05 -13.73 8.92
CA PHE A 177 -6.50 -12.42 8.47
C PHE A 177 -6.82 -11.50 9.63
N PHE A 178 -6.10 -10.39 9.69
CA PHE A 178 -6.46 -9.24 10.50
C PHE A 178 -7.26 -8.27 9.61
N THR A 179 -8.56 -8.13 9.86
CA THR A 179 -9.38 -7.09 9.23
C THR A 179 -8.93 -5.73 9.74
N GLU A 180 -8.05 -5.06 8.98
CA GLU A 180 -7.69 -3.67 9.20
C GLU A 180 -8.82 -2.76 8.73
N GLY A 181 -9.42 -2.01 9.66
CA GLY A 181 -10.40 -0.95 9.38
C GLY A 181 -11.73 -1.41 8.80
N ASN A 182 -12.32 -0.58 7.91
CA ASN A 182 -13.63 -0.78 7.26
C ASN A 182 -13.68 -1.89 6.18
N LEU A 183 -12.84 -2.93 6.29
CA LEU A 183 -12.81 -4.04 5.34
C LEU A 183 -13.64 -5.22 5.85
N PHE A 184 -14.69 -5.58 5.13
CA PHE A 184 -15.53 -6.71 5.46
C PHE A 184 -15.10 -7.94 4.64
N SER A 185 -14.80 -9.04 5.34
CA SER A 185 -14.47 -10.30 4.68
C SER A 185 -15.69 -10.84 3.95
N THR A 186 -15.49 -11.30 2.72
CA THR A 186 -16.57 -11.88 1.91
C THR A 186 -16.62 -13.41 2.00
N GLY A 187 -15.59 -14.03 2.62
CA GLY A 187 -15.36 -15.48 2.56
C GLY A 187 -15.06 -16.01 1.15
N GLN A 188 -14.99 -15.15 0.13
CA GLN A 188 -14.69 -15.54 -1.24
C GLN A 188 -13.19 -15.42 -1.52
N SER A 189 -12.65 -16.41 -2.21
CA SER A 189 -11.30 -16.37 -2.75
C SER A 189 -11.28 -16.95 -4.17
N ARG A 190 -10.35 -16.49 -5.00
CA ARG A 190 -10.11 -17.04 -6.35
C ARG A 190 -8.63 -17.11 -6.65
N VAL A 191 -8.26 -18.08 -7.47
CA VAL A 191 -6.90 -18.28 -7.94
C VAL A 191 -6.64 -17.39 -9.15
N LEU A 192 -5.47 -16.75 -9.19
CA LEU A 192 -4.98 -16.09 -10.40
C LEU A 192 -4.59 -17.17 -11.41
N ASN A 193 -5.26 -17.22 -12.55
CA ASN A 193 -5.05 -18.30 -13.50
C ASN A 193 -3.77 -18.12 -14.34
N LYS A 194 -3.45 -19.13 -15.15
CA LYS A 194 -2.30 -19.12 -16.08
C LYS A 194 -2.26 -17.95 -17.05
N ASP A 195 -3.44 -17.44 -17.44
CA ASP A 195 -3.58 -16.32 -18.38
C ASP A 195 -3.51 -14.95 -17.67
N LYS A 196 -3.19 -14.95 -16.36
CA LYS A 196 -3.14 -13.78 -15.48
C LYS A 196 -4.52 -13.13 -15.28
N CYS A 197 -5.57 -13.92 -15.43
CA CYS A 197 -6.94 -13.50 -15.19
C CYS A 197 -7.37 -13.82 -13.76
N LEU A 198 -7.96 -12.84 -13.11
CA LEU A 198 -8.62 -12.96 -11.81
C LEU A 198 -10.13 -12.98 -12.03
N ASN A 199 -10.79 -14.05 -11.60
CA ASN A 199 -12.25 -14.13 -11.60
C ASN A 199 -12.79 -13.33 -10.40
N ILE A 200 -13.67 -12.36 -10.65
CA ILE A 200 -14.38 -11.63 -9.60
C ILE A 200 -15.65 -12.41 -9.27
N PRO A 201 -15.86 -12.93 -8.05
CA PRO A 201 -17.02 -13.73 -7.69
C PRO A 201 -18.35 -13.09 -8.09
N LYS A 202 -19.29 -13.86 -8.66
CA LYS A 202 -20.59 -13.36 -9.13
C LYS A 202 -21.33 -12.54 -8.07
N LYS A 203 -21.41 -13.04 -6.83
CA LYS A 203 -22.03 -12.31 -5.70
C LYS A 203 -21.45 -10.90 -5.49
N LEU A 204 -20.15 -10.71 -5.69
CA LEU A 204 -19.51 -9.40 -5.55
C LEU A 204 -19.75 -8.50 -6.76
N ARG A 205 -19.85 -9.10 -7.95
CA ARG A 205 -20.24 -8.37 -9.16
C ARG A 205 -21.68 -7.88 -9.06
N ASP A 206 -22.59 -8.75 -8.65
CA ASP A 206 -24.01 -8.42 -8.44
C ASP A 206 -24.16 -7.33 -7.38
N TYR A 207 -23.43 -7.43 -6.25
CA TYR A 207 -23.41 -6.43 -5.18
C TYR A 207 -22.99 -5.04 -5.66
N LEU A 208 -22.03 -4.96 -6.59
CA LEU A 208 -21.53 -3.70 -7.14
C LEU A 208 -22.12 -3.31 -8.49
N ASN A 209 -23.14 -4.04 -8.96
CA ASN A 209 -23.74 -3.86 -10.28
C ASN A 209 -22.69 -3.84 -11.42
N ILE A 210 -21.76 -4.80 -11.40
CA ILE A 210 -20.72 -4.99 -12.40
C ILE A 210 -21.17 -6.04 -13.43
N ASN A 211 -21.24 -5.64 -14.69
CA ASN A 211 -21.62 -6.45 -15.83
C ASN A 211 -20.44 -6.66 -16.79
N ASN A 212 -20.51 -7.69 -17.63
CA ASN A 212 -19.51 -7.89 -18.69
C ASN A 212 -19.50 -6.67 -19.62
N GLY A 213 -18.31 -6.24 -20.02
CA GLY A 213 -18.10 -5.02 -20.81
C GLY A 213 -17.89 -3.75 -19.95
N ASP A 214 -18.20 -3.79 -18.65
CA ASP A 214 -17.90 -2.68 -17.76
C ASP A 214 -16.38 -2.47 -17.63
N ILE A 215 -16.00 -1.20 -17.48
CA ILE A 215 -14.63 -0.82 -17.15
C ILE A 215 -14.49 -0.73 -15.64
N LEU A 216 -13.43 -1.36 -15.11
CA LEU A 216 -13.08 -1.32 -13.70
C LEU A 216 -11.81 -0.49 -13.50
N GLU A 217 -11.86 0.43 -12.56
CA GLU A 217 -10.68 1.11 -12.02
C GLU A 217 -9.97 0.17 -11.05
N VAL A 218 -8.76 -0.23 -11.42
CA VAL A 218 -7.92 -1.14 -10.63
C VAL A 218 -6.62 -0.46 -10.25
N LYS A 219 -6.35 -0.36 -8.96
CA LYS A 219 -5.14 0.29 -8.43
C LYS A 219 -4.54 -0.49 -7.26
N ILE A 220 -3.28 -0.21 -6.98
CA ILE A 220 -2.59 -0.77 -5.82
C ILE A 220 -2.61 0.24 -4.69
N ILE A 221 -3.04 -0.20 -3.50
CA ILE A 221 -2.91 0.58 -2.27
C ILE A 221 -2.29 -0.32 -1.21
N GLY A 222 -0.98 -0.17 -0.95
CA GLY A 222 -0.29 -1.11 -0.08
C GLY A 222 -0.06 -2.45 -0.76
N ASP A 223 -0.40 -3.50 -0.03
CA ASP A 223 -0.45 -4.90 -0.41
C ASP A 223 -1.80 -5.30 -1.04
N LYS A 224 -2.65 -4.33 -1.37
CA LYS A 224 -4.06 -4.54 -1.75
C LYS A 224 -4.29 -4.16 -3.20
N LEU A 225 -4.99 -5.02 -3.93
CA LEU A 225 -5.59 -4.70 -5.22
C LEU A 225 -6.98 -4.12 -4.98
N VAL A 226 -7.17 -2.84 -5.25
CA VAL A 226 -8.45 -2.13 -5.06
C VAL A 226 -9.14 -2.02 -6.41
N ILE A 227 -10.37 -2.50 -6.49
CA ILE A 227 -11.17 -2.62 -7.71
C ILE A 227 -12.49 -1.89 -7.49
N LYS A 228 -12.83 -0.97 -8.39
CA LYS A 228 -14.07 -0.20 -8.38
C LYS A 228 -14.63 -0.12 -9.80
N LYS A 229 -15.95 -0.06 -9.95
CA LYS A 229 -16.57 0.20 -11.26
C LYS A 229 -16.31 1.65 -11.69
N ALA A 230 -15.81 1.84 -12.91
CA ALA A 230 -15.70 3.17 -13.52
C ALA A 230 -17.12 3.69 -13.83
N ILE A 231 -17.34 4.99 -13.61
CA ILE A 231 -18.63 5.67 -13.85
C ILE A 231 -18.92 5.71 -15.35
#